data_AF-A0A7X6UEW3-F1
#
_entry.id   AF-A0A7X6UEW3-F1
#
_cell.length_a   1.000
_cell.length_b   1.000
_cell.length_c   1.000
_cell.angle_alpha   90.00
_cell.angle_beta   90.00
_cell.angle_gamma   90.00
#
_symmetry.space_group_name_H-M   'P 1'
#
loop_
_entity.id
_entity.type
_entity.pdbx_description
1 polymer ?
#
loop_
_entity_poly.entity_id
_entity_poly.type
_entity_poly.pdbx_seq_one_letter_code
_entity_poly.pdbx_strand_id
1 'polypeptide(L)'
;MCRDEKNVSRLEVIGGNLEYIHRSIKEAALESGRDPESIRLVAVTKNFPPEDVEAAYNRGQVIFGENKAQELVAKASALRDRINCQWHMIGTLQTNKAKMLVGLAS
;
A
#
# COMPACT_ATOMS: atom_id res chain seq x y z
N MET A 1 -3.08 -37.92 14.44
CA MET A 1 -3.58 -37.02 13.39
C MET A 1 -2.70 -35.77 13.41
N CYS A 2 -1.73 -35.71 12.50
CA CYS A 2 -0.89 -34.53 12.32
C CYS A 2 -1.79 -33.40 11.77
N ARG A 3 -1.87 -32.29 12.48
CA ARG A 3 -2.45 -31.06 11.93
C ARG A 3 -1.36 -30.35 11.14
N ASP A 4 -1.46 -30.35 9.82
CA ASP A 4 -0.74 -29.42 8.96
C ASP A 4 -1.34 -28.02 9.16
N GLU A 5 -0.95 -27.34 10.25
CA GLU A 5 -1.37 -25.96 10.53
C GLU A 5 -0.44 -24.97 9.80
N LYS A 6 -0.92 -24.53 8.62
CA LYS A 6 -0.77 -23.19 8.02
C LYS A 6 0.58 -22.82 7.39
N ASN A 7 0.78 -23.25 6.14
CA ASN A 7 1.58 -22.47 5.18
C ASN A 7 0.65 -21.55 4.37
N VAL A 8 0.07 -20.53 5.03
CA VAL A 8 -0.78 -19.54 4.33
C VAL A 8 0.13 -18.68 3.45
N SER A 9 -0.13 -18.67 2.14
CA SER A 9 0.64 -17.89 1.17
C SER A 9 0.70 -16.41 1.57
N ARG A 10 1.84 -15.78 1.33
CA ARG A 10 2.03 -14.33 1.55
C ARG A 10 0.94 -13.48 0.91
N LEU A 11 0.47 -13.88 -0.28
CA LEU A 11 -0.60 -13.20 -1.01
C LEU A 11 -1.96 -13.27 -0.30
N GLU A 12 -2.24 -14.42 0.32
CA GLU A 12 -3.47 -14.64 1.11
C GLU A 12 -3.42 -13.83 2.41
N VAL A 13 -2.24 -13.76 3.05
CA VAL A 13 -2.05 -12.90 4.23
C VAL A 13 -2.30 -11.43 3.89
N ILE A 14 -1.75 -10.93 2.76
CA ILE A 14 -1.95 -9.54 2.33
C ILE A 14 -3.44 -9.26 2.07
N GLY A 15 -4.12 -10.16 1.33
CA GLY A 15 -5.55 -10.03 1.05
C GLY A 15 -6.40 -9.99 2.32
N GLY A 16 -6.22 -10.97 3.21
CA GLY A 16 -6.97 -11.04 4.46
C GLY A 16 -6.73 -9.84 5.39
N ASN A 17 -5.51 -9.32 5.43
CA ASN A 17 -5.19 -8.11 6.20
C ASN A 17 -5.88 -6.87 5.62
N LEU A 18 -5.90 -6.70 4.29
CA LEU A 18 -6.58 -5.58 3.66
C LEU A 18 -8.08 -5.62 3.91
N GLU A 19 -8.72 -6.78 3.75
CA GLU A 19 -10.15 -6.96 4.04
C GLU A 19 -10.48 -6.62 5.49
N TYR A 20 -9.65 -7.11 6.43
CA TYR A 20 -9.80 -6.78 7.85
C TYR A 20 -9.71 -5.27 8.09
N ILE A 21 -8.69 -4.60 7.55
CA ILE A 21 -8.46 -3.16 7.73
C ILE A 21 -9.61 -2.34 7.12
N HIS A 22 -10.06 -2.66 5.91
CA HIS A 22 -11.17 -1.97 5.27
C HIS A 22 -12.47 -2.08 6.08
N ARG A 23 -12.76 -3.27 6.63
CA ARG A 23 -13.89 -3.45 7.54
C ARG A 23 -13.76 -2.58 8.79
N SER A 24 -12.59 -2.59 9.43
CA SER A 24 -12.36 -1.78 10.64
C SER A 24 -12.46 -0.28 10.38
N ILE A 25 -11.97 0.20 9.23
CA ILE A 25 -12.14 1.61 8.83
C ILE A 25 -13.62 1.94 8.67
N LYS A 26 -14.38 1.08 7.99
CA LYS A 26 -15.81 1.27 7.78
C LYS A 26 -16.58 1.35 9.11
N GLU A 27 -16.33 0.42 10.01
CA GLU A 27 -16.94 0.39 11.34
C GLU A 27 -16.63 1.67 12.12
N ALA A 28 -15.35 2.04 12.22
CA ALA A 28 -14.93 3.24 12.95
C ALA A 28 -15.48 4.55 12.33
N ALA A 29 -15.59 4.63 11.01
CA ALA A 29 -16.18 5.77 10.32
C ALA A 29 -17.66 5.94 10.68
N LEU A 30 -18.43 4.85 10.61
CA LEU A 30 -19.85 4.84 10.95
C LEU A 30 -20.09 5.19 12.43
N GLU A 31 -19.30 4.61 13.34
CA GLU A 31 -19.34 4.94 14.77
C GLU A 31 -19.04 6.42 15.04
N SER A 32 -18.18 7.03 14.22
CA SER A 32 -17.83 8.44 14.30
C SER A 32 -18.80 9.37 13.56
N GLY A 33 -19.87 8.85 12.96
CA GLY A 33 -20.83 9.62 12.15
C GLY A 33 -20.24 10.18 10.86
N ARG A 34 -19.18 9.54 10.33
CA ARG A 34 -18.49 9.93 9.09
C ARG A 34 -18.83 8.96 7.97
N ASP A 35 -18.81 9.47 6.74
CA ASP A 35 -18.86 8.63 5.54
C ASP A 35 -17.55 7.81 5.43
N PRO A 36 -17.61 6.46 5.40
CA PRO A 36 -16.44 5.61 5.18
C PRO A 36 -15.63 5.99 3.93
N GLU A 37 -16.30 6.40 2.86
CA GLU A 37 -15.66 6.75 1.58
C GLU A 37 -14.85 8.06 1.67
N SER A 38 -15.07 8.86 2.72
CA SER A 38 -14.24 10.05 3.00
C SER A 38 -12.86 9.72 3.56
N ILE A 39 -12.59 8.46 3.91
CA ILE A 39 -11.34 7.99 4.50
C ILE A 39 -10.52 7.24 3.45
N ARG A 40 -9.29 7.69 3.23
CA ARG A 40 -8.35 7.03 2.32
C ARG A 40 -7.34 6.20 3.09
N LEU A 41 -7.20 4.92 2.74
CA LEU A 41 -6.16 4.05 3.25
C LEU A 41 -4.88 4.22 2.42
N VAL A 42 -3.79 4.64 3.06
CA VAL A 42 -2.45 4.67 2.46
C VAL A 42 -1.66 3.46 2.96
N ALA A 43 -1.39 2.49 2.10
CA ALA A 43 -0.60 1.32 2.46
C ALA A 43 0.90 1.65 2.42
N VAL A 44 1.58 1.59 3.57
CA VAL A 44 3.01 1.92 3.67
C VAL A 44 3.85 0.71 3.27
N THR A 45 4.63 0.84 2.20
CA THR A 45 5.33 -0.28 1.56
C THR A 45 6.84 -0.28 1.80
N LYS A 46 7.35 0.59 2.68
CA LYS A 46 8.78 0.63 3.05
C LYS A 46 9.28 -0.76 3.47
N ASN A 47 10.45 -1.16 2.98
CA ASN A 47 11.06 -2.48 3.21
C ASN A 47 10.28 -3.70 2.65
N PHE A 48 9.14 -3.52 1.99
CA PHE A 48 8.44 -4.59 1.27
C PHE A 48 8.83 -4.60 -0.20
N PRO A 49 8.97 -5.78 -0.82
CA PRO A 49 9.34 -5.90 -2.23
C PRO A 49 8.18 -5.50 -3.17
N PRO A 50 8.44 -5.17 -4.45
CA PRO A 50 7.42 -4.76 -5.42
C PRO A 50 6.26 -5.76 -5.58
N GLU A 51 6.53 -7.06 -5.43
CA GLU A 51 5.54 -8.14 -5.56
C GLU A 51 4.43 -8.02 -4.50
N ASP A 52 4.73 -7.50 -3.32
CA ASP A 52 3.70 -7.26 -2.30
C ASP A 52 2.80 -6.08 -2.64
N VAL A 53 3.37 -5.07 -3.28
CA VAL A 53 2.62 -3.91 -3.78
C VAL A 53 1.67 -4.37 -4.88
N GLU A 54 2.15 -5.18 -5.81
CA GLU A 54 1.34 -5.81 -6.84
C GLU A 54 0.25 -6.71 -6.24
N ALA A 55 0.58 -7.50 -5.22
CA ALA A 55 -0.38 -8.34 -4.51
C ALA A 55 -1.49 -7.51 -3.84
N ALA A 56 -1.13 -6.44 -3.14
CA ALA A 56 -2.08 -5.52 -2.51
C ALA A 56 -2.94 -4.81 -3.56
N TYR A 57 -2.33 -4.39 -4.68
CA TYR A 57 -3.04 -3.78 -5.80
C TYR A 57 -4.10 -4.69 -6.40
N ASN A 58 -3.76 -5.96 -6.62
CA ASN A 58 -4.69 -6.97 -7.11
C ASN A 58 -5.87 -7.25 -6.14
N ARG A 59 -5.77 -6.76 -4.90
CA ARG A 59 -6.84 -6.79 -3.89
C ARG A 59 -7.57 -5.44 -3.73
N GLY A 60 -7.31 -4.48 -4.62
CA GLY A 60 -8.00 -3.19 -4.67
C GLY A 60 -7.27 -2.04 -3.95
N GLN A 61 -6.10 -2.26 -3.35
CA GLN A 61 -5.33 -1.17 -2.75
C GLN A 61 -4.66 -0.32 -3.83
N VAL A 62 -5.04 0.97 -3.94
CA VAL A 62 -4.54 1.84 -5.01
C VAL A 62 -3.66 3.00 -4.54
N ILE A 63 -3.49 3.19 -3.23
CA ILE A 63 -2.68 4.28 -2.66
C ILE A 63 -1.55 3.71 -1.82
N PHE A 64 -0.30 4.00 -2.21
CA PHE A 64 0.90 3.47 -1.55
C PHE A 64 1.79 4.59 -1.03
N GLY A 65 2.39 4.36 0.14
CA GLY A 65 3.27 5.31 0.82
C GLY A 65 4.69 4.79 0.95
N GLU A 66 5.67 5.63 0.61
CA GLU A 66 7.09 5.33 0.76
C GLU A 66 7.83 6.40 1.56
N ASN A 67 8.85 5.94 2.30
CA ASN A 67 9.67 6.81 3.16
C ASN A 67 10.91 7.36 2.45
N LYS A 68 11.37 6.71 1.38
CA LYS A 68 12.58 7.10 0.65
C LYS A 68 12.27 7.27 -0.83
N ALA A 69 12.65 8.42 -1.38
CA ALA A 69 12.40 8.76 -2.79
C ALA A 69 12.98 7.73 -3.77
N GLN A 70 14.16 7.18 -3.47
CA GLN A 70 14.79 6.18 -4.33
C GLN A 70 14.04 4.84 -4.34
N GLU A 71 13.52 4.39 -3.17
CA GLU A 71 12.71 3.17 -3.09
C GLU A 71 11.38 3.35 -3.82
N LEU A 72 10.74 4.52 -3.67
CA LEU A 72 9.53 4.89 -4.39
C LEU A 72 9.74 4.80 -5.91
N VAL A 73 10.75 5.49 -6.42
CA VAL A 73 11.06 5.49 -7.87
C VAL A 73 11.38 4.09 -8.37
N ALA A 74 12.16 3.30 -7.62
CA ALA A 74 12.49 1.94 -8.00
C ALA A 74 11.24 1.05 -8.11
N LYS A 75 10.33 1.11 -7.13
CA LYS A 75 9.08 0.34 -7.14
C LYS A 75 8.13 0.80 -8.23
N ALA A 76 7.93 2.11 -8.37
CA ALA A 76 7.08 2.66 -9.41
C ALA A 76 7.58 2.27 -10.80
N SER A 77 8.90 2.32 -11.03
CA SER A 77 9.50 1.87 -12.29
C SER A 77 9.34 0.38 -12.52
N ALA A 78 9.49 -0.46 -11.49
CA ALA A 78 9.35 -1.91 -11.60
C ALA A 78 7.90 -2.34 -11.90
N LEU A 79 6.91 -1.57 -11.45
CA LEU A 79 5.50 -1.90 -11.53
C LEU A 79 4.71 -1.09 -12.57
N ARG A 80 5.39 -0.18 -13.31
CA ARG A 80 4.77 0.77 -14.25
C ARG A 80 3.82 0.14 -15.28
N ASP A 81 4.13 -1.07 -15.73
CA ASP A 81 3.36 -1.77 -16.77
C ASP A 81 2.38 -2.80 -16.16
N ARG A 82 2.33 -2.91 -14.83
CA ARG A 82 1.55 -3.93 -14.11
C ARG A 82 0.42 -3.33 -13.29
N ILE A 83 0.62 -2.15 -12.71
CA ILE A 83 -0.35 -1.52 -11.81
C ILE A 83 -0.55 -0.05 -12.15
N ASN A 84 -1.75 0.45 -11.89
CA ASN A 84 -2.07 1.88 -11.95
C ASN A 84 -2.48 2.37 -10.56
N CYS A 85 -1.53 2.95 -9.82
CA CYS A 85 -1.70 3.36 -8.42
C CYS A 85 -1.16 4.77 -8.15
N GLN A 86 -1.50 5.31 -6.98
CA GLN A 86 -1.02 6.60 -6.49
C GLN A 86 0.12 6.39 -5.50
N TRP A 87 1.24 7.06 -5.73
CA TRP A 87 2.39 7.05 -4.83
C TRP A 87 2.40 8.31 -3.97
N HIS A 88 2.65 8.13 -2.68
CA HIS A 88 2.82 9.20 -1.72
C HIS A 88 4.20 9.12 -1.07
N MET A 89 4.90 10.25 -1.06
CA MET A 89 6.14 10.36 -0.27
C MET A 89 5.77 10.83 1.14
N ILE A 90 5.82 9.91 2.11
CA ILE A 90 5.43 10.19 3.50
C ILE A 90 6.63 10.39 4.44
N GLY A 91 7.84 10.16 3.94
CA GLY A 91 9.09 10.37 4.68
C GLY A 91 9.70 11.75 4.44
N THR A 92 10.78 12.05 5.16
CA THR A 92 11.54 13.29 4.98
C THR A 92 12.13 13.37 3.56
N LEU A 93 11.81 14.44 2.84
CA LEU A 93 12.33 14.69 1.50
C LEU A 93 13.58 15.58 1.56
N GLN A 94 14.73 15.00 1.22
CA GLN A 94 15.95 15.77 1.03
C GLN A 94 15.85 16.61 -0.26
N THR A 95 16.28 17.88 -0.22
CA THR A 95 16.19 18.83 -1.34
C THR A 95 16.79 18.29 -2.63
N ASN A 96 17.94 17.62 -2.56
CA ASN A 96 18.61 17.02 -3.71
C ASN A 96 17.88 15.80 -4.31
N LYS A 97 16.87 15.27 -3.63
CA LYS A 97 16.03 14.15 -4.09
C LYS A 97 14.65 14.58 -4.57
N ALA A 98 14.25 15.83 -4.34
CA ALA A 98 12.93 16.34 -4.73
C ALA A 98 12.63 16.18 -6.23
N LYS A 99 13.63 16.44 -7.09
CA LYS A 99 13.50 16.29 -8.55
C LYS A 99 13.10 14.88 -8.99
N MET A 100 13.39 13.85 -8.19
CA MET A 100 13.06 12.46 -8.53
C MET A 100 11.55 12.16 -8.43
N LEU A 101 10.80 12.98 -7.70
CA LEU A 101 9.39 12.71 -7.36
C LEU A 101 8.40 13.56 -8.16
N VAL A 102 8.89 14.53 -8.94
CA VAL A 102 8.04 15.44 -9.72
C VAL A 102 7.23 14.64 -10.73
N GLY A 103 5.90 14.76 -10.65
CA GLY A 103 4.97 14.03 -11.52
C GLY A 103 4.81 12.54 -11.19
N LEU A 104 5.50 12.05 -10.16
CA LEU A 104 5.45 10.64 -9.74
C LEU A 104 4.72 10.45 -8.42
N ALA A 105 4.94 11.34 -7.45
CA ALA A 105 4.36 11.23 -6.12
C ALA A 105 3.82 12.57 -5.63
N SER A 106 2.76 12.50 -4.82
CA SER A 106 2.23 13.64 -4.06
C SER A 106 2.70 13.65 -2.62
#